data_AF-A0A7Z0DAI7-F1
#
_entry.id   AF-A0A7Z0DAI7-F1
#
_cell.length_a   1.000
_cell.length_b   1.000
_cell.length_c   1.000
_cell.angle_alpha   90.00
_cell.angle_beta   90.00
_cell.angle_gamma   90.00
#
_symmetry.space_group_name_H-M   'P 1'
#
loop_
_entity.id
_entity.type
_entity.pdbx_description
1 polymer ?
#
loop_
_entity_poly.entity_id
_entity_poly.type
_entity_poly.pdbx_seq_one_letter_code
_entity_poly.pdbx_strand_id
1 'polypeptide(L)'
;MSSIRHSSAPDPAHSRGARLALVVGALAALGVPLLVAGPAAADDTDLIDRENVSLRTEDAVTVPGAEALGEEVLAQVLERTGGAGTPGERLERLAGQGSDVQVRVSAATGDWAEGVSVVTAQAGVDAMPEAWVYLARQVDGRWTVALEGDPQFADFATESATLDDEARDTLSGYARGARVPAGTTSTDLGMQFPVKKGTWFNLTGGPHGWSGSGAEPQSSIDLSGSDGTVRSARGGRAYVVCSGMTRVIHNNGFSTDYYHMWNQKNLNGGIGQDVVLGTQGTNVTCGGIARGAHLHFAIRSYSDPNAAGKYVDWNGYRINNHEITGGNYSGKTVDVTNGNVNYTPARTYNY
;
A
#
# COMPACT_ATOMS: atom_id res chain seq x y z
N MET A 1 -11.35 -53.13 44.31
CA MET A 1 -12.27 -52.57 45.31
C MET A 1 -12.58 -51.14 44.86
N SER A 2 -13.65 -50.95 44.08
CA SER A 2 -14.98 -50.44 44.51
C SER A 2 -14.92 -49.01 45.04
N SER A 3 -15.76 -48.03 44.66
CA SER A 3 -17.08 -48.08 44.02
C SER A 3 -17.45 -46.71 43.43
N ILE A 4 -18.29 -46.77 42.40
CA ILE A 4 -19.13 -45.75 41.76
C ILE A 4 -20.23 -45.20 42.69
N ARG A 5 -20.71 -43.96 42.44
CA ARG A 5 -22.13 -43.46 42.34
C ARG A 5 -22.11 -41.91 42.19
N HIS A 6 -22.53 -41.27 41.09
CA HIS A 6 -23.84 -41.06 40.42
C HIS A 6 -24.83 -40.07 41.07
N SER A 7 -25.26 -39.10 40.23
CA SER A 7 -26.56 -38.40 40.17
C SER A 7 -26.80 -37.25 41.19
N SER A 8 -27.44 -36.12 40.91
CA SER A 8 -28.49 -35.78 39.92
C SER A 8 -28.58 -34.25 39.70
N ALA A 9 -29.04 -33.83 38.51
CA ALA A 9 -29.58 -32.49 38.25
C ALA A 9 -31.01 -32.32 38.86
N PRO A 10 -31.50 -31.07 38.94
CA PRO A 10 -32.81 -30.79 38.35
C PRO A 10 -32.86 -29.45 37.58
N ASP A 11 -33.79 -29.41 36.63
CA ASP A 11 -34.27 -28.30 35.80
C ASP A 11 -35.81 -28.28 35.94
N PRO A 12 -36.59 -27.35 35.37
CA PRO A 12 -36.60 -25.88 35.42
C PRO A 12 -37.91 -25.34 36.07
N ALA A 13 -38.01 -24.03 36.31
CA ALA A 13 -39.29 -23.37 36.64
C ALA A 13 -39.56 -22.16 35.74
N HIS A 14 -40.70 -22.22 35.06
CA HIS A 14 -41.33 -21.15 34.27
C HIS A 14 -41.75 -19.95 35.13
N SER A 15 -41.65 -18.74 34.58
CA SER A 15 -42.61 -17.67 34.89
C SER A 15 -42.94 -16.84 33.64
N ARG A 16 -44.24 -16.68 33.42
CA ARG A 16 -44.87 -15.87 32.38
C ARG A 16 -45.08 -14.46 32.94
N GLY A 17 -44.85 -13.42 32.13
CA GLY A 17 -45.10 -12.03 32.50
C GLY A 17 -45.62 -11.19 31.34
N ALA A 18 -46.93 -10.95 31.36
CA ALA A 18 -47.77 -9.93 30.72
C ALA A 18 -47.30 -9.14 29.48
N ARG A 19 -48.12 -9.22 28.42
CA ARG A 19 -48.22 -8.26 27.31
C ARG A 19 -49.01 -7.03 27.75
N LEU A 20 -48.49 -5.83 27.47
CA LEU A 20 -49.24 -4.57 27.55
C LEU A 20 -49.44 -4.05 26.11
N ALA A 21 -50.69 -3.96 25.68
CA ALA A 21 -51.08 -3.34 24.42
C ALA A 21 -51.32 -1.84 24.68
N LEU A 22 -50.60 -0.98 23.94
CA LEU A 22 -50.89 0.45 23.87
C LEU A 22 -51.39 0.76 22.46
N VAL A 23 -52.67 1.12 22.37
CA VAL A 23 -53.29 1.68 21.16
C VAL A 23 -53.10 3.19 21.23
N VAL A 24 -52.32 3.75 20.32
CA VAL A 24 -52.26 5.20 20.08
C VAL A 24 -52.67 5.42 18.64
N GLY A 25 -53.87 5.98 18.46
CA GLY A 25 -54.29 6.55 17.19
C GLY A 25 -53.66 7.93 17.00
N ALA A 26 -53.10 8.19 15.82
CA ALA A 26 -52.66 9.51 15.42
C ALA A 26 -53.06 9.79 13.97
N LEU A 27 -53.58 10.99 13.77
CA LEU A 27 -54.19 11.55 12.57
C LEU A 27 -53.26 11.49 11.34
N ALA A 28 -53.82 11.11 10.19
CA ALA A 28 -53.22 11.35 8.89
C ALA A 28 -53.37 12.83 8.51
N ALA A 29 -52.27 13.58 8.57
CA ALA A 29 -52.16 14.88 7.91
C ALA A 29 -51.70 14.66 6.47
N LEU A 30 -52.50 15.12 5.51
CA LEU A 30 -52.14 15.19 4.09
C LEU A 30 -51.09 16.30 3.91
N GLY A 31 -49.81 15.95 4.08
CA GLY A 31 -48.68 16.79 3.70
C GLY A 31 -48.36 16.58 2.24
N VAL A 32 -48.57 17.60 1.42
CA VAL A 32 -47.98 17.67 0.07
C VAL A 32 -46.47 17.78 0.24
N PRO A 33 -45.65 16.87 -0.31
CA PRO A 33 -44.20 17.01 -0.24
C PRO A 33 -43.81 18.23 -1.08
N LEU A 34 -43.29 19.26 -0.42
CA LEU A 34 -42.42 20.24 -1.07
C LEU A 34 -41.19 19.47 -1.56
N LEU A 35 -41.06 19.28 -2.88
CA LEU A 35 -39.78 18.93 -3.49
C LEU A 35 -38.83 20.09 -3.23
N VAL A 36 -38.06 20.00 -2.16
CA VAL A 36 -36.79 20.72 -2.08
C VAL A 36 -35.88 20.00 -3.06
N ALA A 37 -35.54 20.67 -4.17
CA ALA A 37 -34.47 20.21 -5.04
C ALA A 37 -33.20 20.18 -4.18
N GLY A 38 -32.76 18.98 -3.80
CA GLY A 38 -31.41 18.78 -3.29
C GLY A 38 -30.40 19.22 -4.35
N PRO A 39 -29.14 19.49 -3.96
CA PRO A 39 -28.07 19.65 -4.94
C PRO A 39 -28.13 18.47 -5.92
N ALA A 40 -28.02 18.75 -7.22
CA ALA A 40 -27.98 17.72 -8.24
C ALA A 40 -26.97 16.66 -7.81
N ALA A 41 -27.40 15.40 -7.77
CA ALA A 41 -26.47 14.28 -7.59
C ALA A 41 -25.34 14.50 -8.60
N ALA A 42 -24.10 14.49 -8.12
CA ALA A 42 -22.94 14.46 -9.01
C ALA A 42 -23.20 13.34 -10.01
N ASP A 43 -23.12 13.65 -11.30
CA ASP A 43 -23.22 12.64 -12.33
C ASP A 43 -22.02 11.71 -12.10
N ASP A 44 -22.28 10.49 -11.60
CA ASP A 44 -21.25 9.46 -11.40
C ASP A 44 -20.83 8.83 -12.75
N THR A 45 -21.24 9.44 -13.86
CA THR A 45 -20.76 9.12 -15.20
C THR A 45 -19.55 10.00 -15.52
N ASP A 46 -18.55 9.42 -16.19
CA ASP A 46 -17.31 10.07 -16.63
C ASP A 46 -16.43 10.62 -15.47
N LEU A 47 -16.16 9.79 -14.46
CA LEU A 47 -15.25 10.13 -13.36
C LEU A 47 -13.81 10.36 -13.86
N ILE A 48 -13.43 9.72 -14.97
CA ILE A 48 -12.10 9.82 -15.56
C ILE A 48 -11.81 11.22 -16.14
N ASP A 49 -12.86 11.98 -16.48
CA ASP A 49 -12.77 13.34 -17.05
C ASP A 49 -12.72 14.44 -15.98
N ARG A 50 -12.75 14.08 -14.70
CA ARG A 50 -12.67 15.04 -13.58
C ARG A 50 -11.27 15.65 -13.53
N GLU A 51 -11.20 16.94 -13.20
CA GLU A 51 -9.95 17.72 -13.21
C GLU A 51 -8.85 17.15 -12.29
N ASN A 52 -9.23 16.54 -11.16
CA ASN A 52 -8.30 15.91 -10.22
C ASN A 52 -8.03 14.44 -10.53
N VAL A 53 -8.41 13.96 -11.72
CA VAL A 53 -8.14 12.61 -12.20
C VAL A 53 -7.25 12.68 -13.43
N SER A 54 -6.28 11.77 -13.51
CA SER A 54 -5.48 11.63 -14.73
C SER A 54 -5.29 10.17 -15.10
N LEU A 55 -5.59 9.85 -16.36
CA LEU A 55 -5.26 8.59 -17.01
C LEU A 55 -4.08 8.80 -17.93
N ARG A 56 -3.03 7.98 -17.81
CA ARG A 56 -1.88 7.99 -18.70
C ARG A 56 -1.50 6.58 -19.13
N THR A 57 -1.28 6.39 -20.40
CA THR A 57 -0.63 5.19 -20.95
C THR A 57 0.82 5.54 -21.25
N GLU A 58 1.76 4.61 -21.03
CA GLU A 58 3.13 4.80 -21.52
C GLU A 58 3.14 4.88 -23.06
N ASP A 59 4.05 5.66 -23.63
CA ASP A 59 4.03 6.12 -25.05
C ASP A 59 3.94 5.01 -26.11
N ALA A 60 4.22 3.75 -25.74
CA ALA A 60 4.17 2.57 -26.61
C ALA A 60 3.03 1.60 -26.28
N VAL A 61 2.19 1.90 -25.28
CA VAL A 61 1.13 1.01 -24.79
C VAL A 61 -0.20 1.41 -25.41
N THR A 62 -0.81 0.49 -26.17
CA THR A 62 -2.18 0.64 -26.66
C THR A 62 -3.11 -0.22 -25.83
N VAL A 63 -4.13 0.40 -25.24
CA VAL A 63 -5.15 -0.30 -24.44
C VAL A 63 -6.52 -0.12 -25.10
N PRO A 64 -7.16 -1.19 -25.59
CA PRO A 64 -8.54 -1.13 -26.04
C PRO A 64 -9.46 -0.65 -24.90
N GLY A 65 -10.20 0.43 -25.12
CA GLY A 65 -11.06 1.01 -24.08
C GLY A 65 -10.28 1.48 -22.85
N ALA A 66 -9.18 2.20 -23.05
CA ALA A 66 -8.35 2.74 -21.97
C ALA A 66 -9.15 3.54 -20.93
N GLU A 67 -10.12 4.33 -21.36
CA GLU A 67 -11.03 5.09 -20.47
C GLU A 67 -11.85 4.14 -19.59
N ALA A 68 -12.44 3.09 -20.17
CA ALA A 68 -13.20 2.09 -19.42
C ALA A 68 -12.32 1.31 -18.41
N LEU A 69 -11.05 1.05 -18.75
CA LEU A 69 -10.09 0.52 -17.79
C LEU A 69 -9.82 1.53 -16.68
N GLY A 70 -9.58 2.80 -17.04
CA GLY A 70 -9.33 3.89 -16.10
C GLY A 70 -10.46 4.05 -15.09
N GLU A 71 -11.70 4.03 -15.56
CA GLU A 71 -12.92 4.08 -14.74
C GLU A 71 -12.99 2.90 -13.75
N GLU A 72 -12.72 1.68 -14.20
CA GLU A 72 -12.75 0.51 -13.31
C GLU A 72 -11.63 0.58 -12.27
N VAL A 73 -10.40 0.94 -12.66
CA VAL A 73 -9.28 1.12 -11.71
C VAL A 73 -9.62 2.22 -10.70
N LEU A 74 -10.18 3.33 -11.17
CA LEU A 74 -10.58 4.45 -10.33
C LEU A 74 -11.66 4.04 -9.31
N ALA A 75 -12.68 3.31 -9.74
CA ALA A 75 -13.73 2.80 -8.85
C ALA A 75 -13.12 1.94 -7.71
N GLN A 76 -12.23 1.00 -8.04
CA GLN A 76 -11.55 0.15 -7.06
C GLN A 76 -10.67 0.97 -6.10
N VAL A 77 -9.94 1.97 -6.62
CA VAL A 77 -9.11 2.87 -5.79
C VAL A 77 -9.96 3.67 -4.81
N LEU A 78 -11.09 4.23 -5.25
CA LEU A 78 -11.99 5.00 -4.40
C LEU A 78 -12.69 4.13 -3.35
N GLU A 79 -12.96 2.87 -3.67
CA GLU A 79 -13.40 1.89 -2.68
C GLU A 79 -12.31 1.67 -1.62
N ARG A 80 -11.07 1.52 -2.06
CA ARG A 80 -9.91 1.23 -1.21
C ARG A 80 -9.51 2.37 -0.29
N THR A 81 -9.58 3.62 -0.74
CA THR A 81 -9.39 4.80 0.12
C THR A 81 -10.49 4.94 1.18
N GLY A 82 -11.61 4.24 0.99
CA GLY A 82 -12.73 4.24 1.91
C GLY A 82 -13.52 5.55 1.92
N GLY A 83 -14.31 5.74 2.97
CA GLY A 83 -15.20 6.89 3.14
C GLY A 83 -16.64 6.62 2.69
N ALA A 84 -17.59 7.32 3.30
CA ALA A 84 -18.99 7.27 2.90
C ALA A 84 -19.23 8.10 1.63
N GLY A 85 -20.23 7.72 0.83
CA GLY A 85 -20.66 8.44 -0.36
C GLY A 85 -20.41 7.69 -1.66
N THR A 86 -20.92 8.25 -2.76
CA THR A 86 -20.70 7.78 -4.12
C THR A 86 -19.24 7.99 -4.57
N PRO A 87 -18.78 7.34 -5.65
CA PRO A 87 -17.46 7.59 -6.21
C PRO A 87 -17.20 9.08 -6.50
N GLY A 88 -18.15 9.81 -7.09
CA GLY A 88 -18.04 11.25 -7.34
C GLY A 88 -17.88 12.06 -6.05
N GLU A 89 -18.65 11.77 -5.01
CA GLU A 89 -18.53 12.45 -3.70
C GLU A 89 -17.19 12.17 -3.01
N ARG A 90 -16.63 10.96 -3.18
CA ARG A 90 -15.29 10.63 -2.67
C ARG A 90 -14.20 11.39 -3.42
N LEU A 91 -14.31 11.48 -4.74
CA LEU A 91 -13.39 12.26 -5.57
C LEU A 91 -13.40 13.74 -5.22
N GLU A 92 -14.58 14.34 -5.01
CA GLU A 92 -14.70 15.74 -4.58
C GLU A 92 -14.04 15.98 -3.23
N ARG A 93 -14.12 15.00 -2.32
CA ARG A 93 -13.44 15.08 -1.03
C ARG A 93 -11.92 15.03 -1.17
N LEU A 94 -11.40 14.13 -2.00
CA LEU A 94 -9.97 14.07 -2.31
C LEU A 94 -9.50 15.39 -2.94
N ALA A 95 -10.25 15.91 -3.91
CA ALA A 95 -9.96 17.23 -4.51
C ALA A 95 -9.95 18.34 -3.45
N GLY A 96 -10.92 18.36 -2.53
CA GLY A 96 -10.98 19.32 -1.42
C GLY A 96 -9.84 19.18 -0.41
N GLN A 97 -9.18 18.02 -0.37
CA GLN A 97 -7.97 17.76 0.41
C GLN A 97 -6.68 18.11 -0.38
N GLY A 98 -6.78 18.53 -1.64
CA GLY A 98 -5.63 18.79 -2.51
C GLY A 98 -4.98 17.51 -3.05
N SER A 99 -5.76 16.43 -3.15
CA SER A 99 -5.35 15.13 -3.68
C SER A 99 -5.88 14.89 -5.09
N ASP A 100 -5.01 14.36 -5.94
CA ASP A 100 -5.31 13.87 -7.28
C ASP A 100 -5.32 12.35 -7.29
N VAL A 101 -6.11 11.76 -8.19
CA VAL A 101 -6.06 10.33 -8.50
C VAL A 101 -5.41 10.12 -9.85
N GLN A 102 -4.35 9.34 -9.89
CA GLN A 102 -3.56 9.07 -11.08
C GLN A 102 -3.68 7.57 -11.40
N VAL A 103 -4.10 7.25 -12.62
CA VAL A 103 -4.06 5.90 -13.17
C VAL A 103 -3.05 5.87 -14.30
N ARG A 104 -2.02 5.04 -14.15
CA ARG A 104 -0.99 4.84 -15.17
C ARG A 104 -1.04 3.41 -15.67
N VAL A 105 -1.11 3.21 -16.98
CA VAL A 105 -0.95 1.90 -17.63
C VAL A 105 0.50 1.78 -18.11
N SER A 106 1.22 0.78 -17.61
CA SER A 106 2.62 0.51 -17.97
C SER A 106 2.78 -0.61 -19.00
N ALA A 107 1.81 -1.53 -19.10
CA ALA A 107 1.83 -2.58 -20.11
C ALA A 107 0.42 -3.03 -20.47
N ALA A 108 0.24 -3.49 -21.71
CA ALA A 108 -0.97 -4.16 -22.16
C ALA A 108 -0.65 -5.20 -23.25
N THR A 109 -1.27 -6.38 -23.14
CA THR A 109 -1.08 -7.51 -24.06
C THR A 109 -2.40 -8.26 -24.21
N GLY A 110 -3.02 -8.21 -25.39
CA GLY A 110 -4.33 -8.81 -25.62
C GLY A 110 -5.37 -8.21 -24.69
N ASP A 111 -6.06 -9.07 -23.94
CA ASP A 111 -7.10 -8.68 -22.98
C ASP A 111 -6.53 -8.32 -21.60
N TRP A 112 -5.21 -8.18 -21.45
CA TRP A 112 -4.57 -7.87 -20.17
C TRP A 112 -3.94 -6.48 -20.16
N ALA A 113 -4.01 -5.82 -19.02
CA ALA A 113 -3.30 -4.57 -18.73
C ALA A 113 -2.68 -4.61 -17.33
N GLU A 114 -1.59 -3.88 -17.15
CA GLU A 114 -0.88 -3.72 -15.88
C GLU A 114 -0.52 -2.24 -15.70
N GLY A 115 -0.50 -1.79 -14.45
CA GLY A 115 -0.07 -0.45 -14.15
C GLY A 115 0.01 -0.13 -12.67
N VAL A 116 0.02 1.17 -12.38
CA VAL A 116 -0.01 1.72 -11.02
C VAL A 116 -1.12 2.74 -10.91
N SER A 117 -1.79 2.76 -9.76
CA SER A 117 -2.68 3.84 -9.37
C SER A 117 -2.14 4.55 -8.13
N VAL A 118 -2.32 5.87 -8.07
CA VAL A 118 -1.81 6.71 -6.98
C VAL A 118 -2.88 7.72 -6.59
N VAL A 119 -3.15 7.82 -5.30
CA VAL A 119 -3.84 8.96 -4.69
C VAL A 119 -2.77 9.83 -4.08
N THR A 120 -2.55 11.02 -4.65
CA THR A 120 -1.53 11.93 -4.15
C THR A 120 -1.95 12.49 -2.79
N ALA A 121 -0.97 12.93 -2.01
CA ALA A 121 -1.23 13.74 -0.82
C ALA A 121 -1.07 15.23 -1.15
N GLN A 122 -1.64 16.10 -0.31
CA GLN A 122 -1.32 17.51 -0.36
C GLN A 122 0.18 17.74 -0.10
N ALA A 123 0.80 18.61 -0.89
CA ALA A 123 2.18 19.01 -0.66
C ALA A 123 2.31 19.90 0.59
N GLY A 124 3.35 19.68 1.40
CA GLY A 124 3.68 20.50 2.55
C GLY A 124 2.96 20.14 3.86
N VAL A 125 2.17 19.06 3.87
CA VAL A 125 1.55 18.52 5.09
C VAL A 125 2.13 17.13 5.41
N ASP A 126 2.00 16.70 6.67
CA ASP A 126 2.39 15.36 7.12
C ASP A 126 1.32 14.32 6.66
N ALA A 127 1.20 14.14 5.35
CA ALA A 127 0.40 13.11 4.68
C ALA A 127 1.23 12.55 3.52
N MET A 128 1.05 11.29 3.14
CA MET A 128 1.84 10.65 2.08
C MET A 128 0.93 10.02 1.03
N PRO A 129 1.40 9.90 -0.24
CA PRO A 129 0.61 9.26 -1.28
C PRO A 129 0.26 7.82 -0.93
N GLU A 130 -0.91 7.38 -1.36
CA GLU A 130 -1.30 5.97 -1.37
C GLU A 130 -1.18 5.43 -2.79
N ALA A 131 -0.67 4.21 -2.95
CA ALA A 131 -0.43 3.66 -4.27
C ALA A 131 -0.56 2.14 -4.33
N TRP A 132 -1.07 1.66 -5.46
CA TRP A 132 -1.31 0.25 -5.74
C TRP A 132 -0.77 -0.11 -7.12
N VAL A 133 -0.10 -1.26 -7.21
CA VAL A 133 0.05 -1.95 -8.50
C VAL A 133 -1.29 -2.58 -8.84
N TYR A 134 -1.71 -2.54 -10.10
CA TYR A 134 -2.91 -3.26 -10.54
C TYR A 134 -2.62 -4.17 -11.73
N LEU A 135 -3.39 -5.25 -11.79
CA LEU A 135 -3.53 -6.11 -12.95
C LEU A 135 -5.00 -6.09 -13.37
N ALA A 136 -5.24 -6.02 -14.67
CA ALA A 136 -6.59 -5.97 -15.21
C ALA A 136 -6.73 -6.94 -16.37
N ARG A 137 -7.91 -7.54 -16.47
CA ARG A 137 -8.28 -8.43 -17.57
C ARG A 137 -9.64 -8.02 -18.13
N GLN A 138 -9.74 -7.96 -19.45
CA GLN A 138 -11.00 -7.79 -20.14
C GLN A 138 -11.70 -9.14 -20.30
N VAL A 139 -12.95 -9.23 -19.83
CA VAL A 139 -13.81 -10.41 -19.92
C VAL A 139 -15.16 -9.96 -20.45
N ASP A 140 -15.59 -10.55 -21.57
CA ASP A 140 -16.85 -10.18 -22.26
C ASP A 140 -16.98 -8.67 -22.51
N GLY A 141 -15.88 -8.03 -22.90
CA GLY A 141 -15.81 -6.59 -23.19
C GLY A 141 -15.75 -5.69 -21.95
N ARG A 142 -15.74 -6.24 -20.72
CA ARG A 142 -15.65 -5.48 -19.47
C ARG A 142 -14.32 -5.70 -18.77
N TRP A 143 -13.72 -4.63 -18.24
CA TRP A 143 -12.52 -4.74 -17.42
C TRP A 143 -12.88 -5.29 -16.03
N THR A 144 -12.09 -6.24 -15.56
CA THR A 144 -12.02 -6.63 -14.16
C THR A 144 -10.64 -6.27 -13.66
N VAL A 145 -10.54 -5.63 -12.49
CA VAL A 145 -9.29 -5.14 -11.92
C VAL A 145 -9.00 -5.86 -10.61
N ALA A 146 -7.74 -6.20 -10.39
CA ALA A 146 -7.19 -6.62 -9.12
C ALA A 146 -6.10 -5.63 -8.70
N LEU A 147 -6.31 -4.95 -7.58
CA LEU A 147 -5.30 -4.10 -6.95
C LEU A 147 -4.37 -4.93 -6.07
N GLU A 148 -3.15 -4.44 -5.89
CA GLU A 148 -2.22 -4.94 -4.87
C GLU A 148 -2.93 -4.93 -3.51
N GLY A 149 -3.29 -6.11 -3.04
CA GLY A 149 -3.96 -6.35 -1.77
C GLY A 149 -5.18 -7.23 -1.95
N ASP A 150 -5.76 -7.26 -3.14
CA ASP A 150 -6.99 -7.99 -3.38
C ASP A 150 -6.76 -9.49 -3.36
N PRO A 151 -7.73 -10.28 -2.85
CA PRO A 151 -7.63 -11.74 -2.84
C PRO A 151 -7.36 -12.35 -4.22
N GLN A 152 -7.89 -11.72 -5.28
CA GLN A 152 -7.74 -12.16 -6.67
C GLN A 152 -6.41 -11.75 -7.33
N PHE A 153 -5.61 -10.88 -6.71
CA PHE A 153 -4.38 -10.36 -7.32
C PHE A 153 -3.37 -11.47 -7.64
N ALA A 154 -3.25 -12.47 -6.78
CA ALA A 154 -2.34 -13.59 -7.01
C ALA A 154 -2.72 -14.42 -8.25
N ASP A 155 -4.01 -14.59 -8.50
CA ASP A 155 -4.50 -15.37 -9.63
C ASP A 155 -4.36 -14.56 -10.92
N PHE A 156 -4.66 -13.26 -10.87
CA PHE A 156 -4.38 -12.34 -11.97
C PHE A 156 -2.89 -12.31 -12.31
N ALA A 157 -2.02 -12.28 -11.30
CA ALA A 157 -0.58 -12.35 -11.50
C ALA A 157 -0.14 -13.68 -12.15
N THR A 158 -0.80 -14.79 -11.84
CA THR A 158 -0.47 -16.09 -12.43
C THR A 158 -0.90 -16.18 -13.90
N GLU A 159 -2.01 -15.54 -14.26
CA GLU A 159 -2.61 -15.64 -15.60
C GLU A 159 -2.21 -14.51 -16.56
N SER A 160 -1.65 -13.40 -16.04
CA SER A 160 -1.45 -12.20 -16.85
C SER A 160 -0.51 -12.44 -18.03
N ALA A 161 -0.96 -11.99 -19.21
CA ALA A 161 -0.17 -11.95 -20.43
C ALA A 161 0.81 -10.75 -20.50
N THR A 162 0.71 -9.77 -19.60
CA THR A 162 1.66 -8.65 -19.53
C THR A 162 2.95 -9.01 -18.78
N LEU A 163 2.92 -10.11 -18.02
CA LEU A 163 4.01 -10.56 -17.17
C LEU A 163 4.82 -11.68 -17.83
N ASP A 164 6.14 -11.64 -17.66
CA ASP A 164 7.00 -12.80 -17.89
C ASP A 164 6.94 -13.78 -16.71
N ASP A 165 7.53 -14.97 -16.87
CA ASP A 165 7.43 -16.04 -15.87
C ASP A 165 8.01 -15.63 -14.50
N GLU A 166 9.12 -14.89 -14.48
CA GLU A 166 9.73 -14.41 -13.23
C GLU A 166 8.82 -13.40 -12.51
N ALA A 167 8.18 -12.50 -13.26
CA ALA A 167 7.22 -11.56 -12.72
C ALA A 167 5.95 -12.25 -12.21
N ARG A 168 5.44 -13.26 -12.91
CA ARG A 168 4.29 -14.06 -12.44
C ARG A 168 4.60 -14.74 -11.10
N ASP A 169 5.76 -15.39 -11.01
CA ASP A 169 6.20 -16.07 -9.78
C ASP A 169 6.38 -15.06 -8.63
N THR A 170 7.04 -13.93 -8.92
CA THR A 170 7.31 -12.88 -7.91
C THR A 170 6.01 -12.27 -7.38
N LEU A 171 5.12 -11.81 -8.25
CA LEU A 171 3.89 -11.11 -7.84
C LEU A 171 2.88 -12.06 -7.20
N SER A 172 2.72 -13.26 -7.76
CA SER A 172 1.76 -14.23 -7.22
C SER A 172 2.25 -14.84 -5.90
N GLY A 173 3.55 -15.08 -5.75
CA GLY A 173 4.16 -15.49 -4.48
C GLY A 173 4.03 -14.40 -3.42
N TYR A 174 4.32 -13.15 -3.79
CA TYR A 174 4.13 -11.99 -2.92
C TYR A 174 2.69 -11.89 -2.42
N ALA A 175 1.70 -11.92 -3.31
CA ALA A 175 0.30 -11.78 -2.96
C ALA A 175 -0.27 -12.97 -2.14
N ARG A 176 0.30 -14.17 -2.27
CA ARG A 176 -0.03 -15.34 -1.44
C ARG A 176 0.65 -15.33 -0.07
N GLY A 177 1.44 -14.28 0.24
CA GLY A 177 2.22 -14.21 1.47
C GLY A 177 3.31 -15.29 1.55
N ALA A 178 3.78 -15.79 0.40
CA ALA A 178 4.83 -16.80 0.34
C ALA A 178 6.13 -16.19 0.90
N ARG A 179 6.45 -16.54 2.15
CA ARG A 179 7.70 -16.15 2.78
C ARG A 179 8.77 -17.15 2.38
N VAL A 180 9.74 -16.70 1.60
CA VAL A 180 11.01 -17.41 1.50
C VAL A 180 11.80 -17.03 2.74
N PRO A 181 12.18 -17.96 3.64
CA PRO A 181 13.04 -17.63 4.76
C PRO A 181 14.34 -17.05 4.21
N ALA A 182 14.61 -15.78 4.47
CA ALA A 182 15.95 -15.27 4.29
C ALA A 182 16.75 -15.60 5.56
N GLY A 183 17.94 -16.18 5.39
CA GLY A 183 18.83 -16.50 6.51
C GLY A 183 18.31 -17.57 7.48
N THR A 184 18.94 -17.65 8.66
CA THR A 184 18.71 -18.69 9.69
C THR A 184 17.57 -18.37 10.67
N THR A 185 16.96 -17.18 10.58
CA THR A 185 15.89 -16.71 11.49
C THR A 185 14.76 -16.05 10.72
N SER A 186 13.51 -16.26 11.13
CA SER A 186 12.28 -15.75 10.45
C SER A 186 12.12 -14.23 10.38
N THR A 187 13.10 -13.47 10.87
CA THR A 187 13.10 -12.01 11.00
C THR A 187 14.08 -11.32 10.06
N ASP A 188 14.96 -12.05 9.38
CA ASP A 188 15.83 -11.49 8.35
C ASP A 188 15.03 -11.30 7.05
N LEU A 189 15.06 -10.09 6.50
CA LEU A 189 14.36 -9.74 5.27
C LEU A 189 15.14 -10.16 4.01
N GLY A 190 16.42 -10.53 4.12
CA GLY A 190 17.27 -10.80 2.95
C GLY A 190 17.48 -9.56 2.08
N MET A 191 17.43 -8.39 2.72
CA MET A 191 17.60 -7.07 2.12
C MET A 191 18.88 -6.41 2.64
N GLN A 192 19.46 -5.53 1.85
CA GLN A 192 20.51 -4.58 2.28
C GLN A 192 19.92 -3.19 2.48
N PHE A 193 20.59 -2.33 3.27
CA PHE A 193 20.20 -0.91 3.28
C PHE A 193 20.27 -0.33 1.86
N PRO A 194 19.30 0.49 1.44
CA PRO A 194 19.17 1.02 0.08
C PRO A 194 20.15 2.16 -0.26
N VAL A 195 21.36 2.07 0.27
CA VAL A 195 22.48 3.00 0.09
C VAL A 195 23.73 2.20 -0.28
N LYS A 196 24.81 2.86 -0.69
CA LYS A 196 26.03 2.15 -1.10
C LYS A 196 26.56 1.19 -0.02
N LYS A 197 26.73 -0.08 -0.41
CA LYS A 197 27.38 -1.10 0.42
C LYS A 197 28.84 -0.75 0.72
N GLY A 198 29.33 -1.17 1.89
CA GLY A 198 30.68 -0.92 2.36
C GLY A 198 30.93 0.53 2.78
N THR A 199 29.86 1.28 3.09
CA THR A 199 29.96 2.70 3.48
C THR A 199 29.12 3.01 4.71
N TRP A 200 29.44 4.14 5.34
CA TRP A 200 28.61 4.70 6.40
C TRP A 200 27.47 5.53 5.80
N PHE A 201 26.31 5.44 6.42
CA PHE A 201 25.15 6.28 6.17
C PHE A 201 24.60 6.82 7.50
N ASN A 202 23.75 7.83 7.42
CA ASN A 202 22.99 8.33 8.55
C ASN A 202 21.57 7.76 8.48
N LEU A 203 21.14 7.08 9.54
CA LEU A 203 19.73 6.90 9.83
C LEU A 203 19.24 8.24 10.40
N THR A 204 18.61 9.05 9.56
CA THR A 204 18.21 10.42 9.89
C THR A 204 16.89 10.48 10.67
N GLY A 205 16.05 9.46 10.51
CA GLY A 205 14.79 9.27 11.22
C GLY A 205 14.59 7.80 11.58
N GLY A 206 14.19 7.53 12.83
CA GLY A 206 13.95 6.16 13.32
C GLY A 206 12.66 5.59 12.73
N PRO A 207 12.23 4.39 13.14
CA PRO A 207 10.94 3.85 12.70
C PRO A 207 9.80 4.86 12.88
N HIS A 208 8.99 5.03 11.83
CA HIS A 208 7.79 5.87 11.78
C HIS A 208 6.79 5.27 10.80
N GLY A 209 5.50 5.64 10.89
CA GLY A 209 4.54 5.22 9.88
C GLY A 209 4.80 5.86 8.52
N TRP A 210 4.25 5.27 7.45
CA TRP A 210 4.38 5.81 6.09
C TRP A 210 4.00 7.30 6.03
N SER A 211 2.86 7.67 6.61
CA SER A 211 2.41 9.07 6.66
C SER A 211 3.11 9.93 7.72
N GLY A 212 4.18 9.43 8.35
CA GLY A 212 4.97 10.13 9.34
C GLY A 212 4.53 9.91 10.79
N SER A 213 4.50 11.00 11.57
CA SER A 213 4.36 10.93 13.03
C SER A 213 2.96 10.48 13.44
N GLY A 214 2.87 9.54 14.37
CA GLY A 214 1.58 9.01 14.86
C GLY A 214 0.86 8.09 13.89
N ALA A 215 1.40 7.87 12.68
CA ALA A 215 0.91 6.86 11.75
C ALA A 215 1.45 5.49 12.15
N GLU A 216 0.59 4.47 12.07
CA GLU A 216 0.90 3.07 12.34
C GLU A 216 0.61 2.21 11.10
N PRO A 217 1.32 1.08 10.91
CA PRO A 217 2.46 0.63 11.72
C PRO A 217 3.74 1.42 11.41
N GLN A 218 4.74 1.34 12.32
CA GLN A 218 6.09 1.92 12.20
C GLN A 218 6.91 1.30 11.04
N SER A 219 6.46 1.52 9.82
CA SER A 219 6.84 0.81 8.60
C SER A 219 7.94 1.44 7.78
N SER A 220 8.37 2.64 8.18
CA SER A 220 9.29 3.48 7.42
C SER A 220 10.48 3.92 8.26
N ILE A 221 11.60 4.18 7.60
CA ILE A 221 12.80 4.79 8.15
C ILE A 221 13.36 5.82 7.17
N ASP A 222 14.08 6.82 7.69
CA ASP A 222 14.70 7.84 6.85
C ASP A 222 16.22 7.68 6.83
N LEU A 223 16.78 7.68 5.62
CA LEU A 223 18.18 7.36 5.38
C LEU A 223 18.86 8.45 4.56
N SER A 224 20.11 8.76 4.91
CA SER A 224 21.02 9.53 4.05
C SER A 224 22.38 8.86 3.93
N GLY A 225 22.65 8.28 2.76
CA GLY A 225 23.91 7.65 2.39
C GLY A 225 24.97 8.61 1.84
N SER A 226 26.23 8.29 2.09
CA SER A 226 27.39 9.17 1.81
C SER A 226 27.60 9.55 0.33
N ASP A 227 27.14 8.75 -0.64
CA ASP A 227 27.25 9.05 -2.07
C ASP A 227 25.94 9.60 -2.69
N GLY A 228 24.93 9.89 -1.85
CA GLY A 228 23.64 10.43 -2.28
C GLY A 228 22.78 9.46 -3.11
N THR A 229 23.28 8.27 -3.45
CA THR A 229 22.62 7.36 -4.39
C THR A 229 21.68 6.42 -3.65
N VAL A 230 20.49 6.21 -4.22
CA VAL A 230 19.50 5.23 -3.72
C VAL A 230 19.57 3.97 -4.57
N ARG A 231 19.58 2.81 -3.90
CA ARG A 231 19.75 1.50 -4.52
C ARG A 231 18.67 0.54 -4.07
N SER A 232 18.33 -0.43 -4.91
CA SER A 232 17.40 -1.49 -4.53
C SER A 232 17.95 -2.31 -3.34
N ALA A 233 17.14 -2.41 -2.30
CA ALA A 233 17.45 -3.18 -1.09
C ALA A 233 17.52 -4.68 -1.38
N ARG A 234 16.76 -5.13 -2.39
CA ARG A 234 16.74 -6.51 -2.88
C ARG A 234 16.27 -6.53 -4.34
N GLY A 235 16.63 -7.58 -5.09
CA GLY A 235 16.07 -7.82 -6.42
C GLY A 235 14.57 -8.12 -6.38
N GLY A 236 13.89 -7.89 -7.50
CA GLY A 236 12.45 -8.02 -7.62
C GLY A 236 11.91 -7.27 -8.84
N ARG A 237 10.59 -7.07 -8.91
CA ARG A 237 9.93 -6.28 -9.96
C ARG A 237 9.76 -4.84 -9.51
N ALA A 238 10.36 -3.91 -10.23
CA ALA A 238 10.27 -2.48 -9.99
C ALA A 238 9.07 -1.86 -10.71
N TYR A 239 8.50 -0.84 -10.06
CA TYR A 239 7.42 0.00 -10.56
C TYR A 239 7.75 1.46 -10.28
N VAL A 240 7.69 2.29 -11.33
CA VAL A 240 7.65 3.74 -11.17
C VAL A 240 6.24 4.15 -10.76
N VAL A 241 6.03 4.26 -9.45
CA VAL A 241 4.73 4.60 -8.87
C VAL A 241 4.33 6.00 -9.28
N CYS A 242 5.20 6.97 -9.01
CA CYS A 242 5.02 8.37 -9.38
C CYS A 242 6.38 9.08 -9.32
N SER A 243 6.43 10.37 -9.68
CA SER A 243 7.68 11.14 -9.64
C SER A 243 8.28 11.17 -8.23
N GLY A 244 9.47 10.60 -8.08
CA GLY A 244 10.20 10.49 -6.82
C GLY A 244 9.86 9.25 -5.99
N MET A 245 8.94 8.39 -6.44
CA MET A 245 8.55 7.15 -5.76
C MET A 245 8.74 5.92 -6.65
N THR A 246 9.51 4.95 -6.17
CA THR A 246 9.63 3.61 -6.77
C THR A 246 9.15 2.57 -5.77
N ARG A 247 8.46 1.54 -6.24
CA ARG A 247 8.17 0.32 -5.49
C ARG A 247 8.96 -0.83 -6.09
N VAL A 248 9.50 -1.73 -5.25
CA VAL A 248 10.10 -2.99 -5.69
C VAL A 248 9.42 -4.14 -4.97
N ILE A 249 8.72 -5.00 -5.70
CA ILE A 249 8.08 -6.20 -5.17
C ILE A 249 9.06 -7.37 -5.26
N HIS A 250 9.35 -8.00 -4.13
CA HIS A 250 10.36 -9.04 -4.02
C HIS A 250 9.75 -10.44 -3.98
N ASN A 251 10.53 -11.44 -4.36
CA ASN A 251 10.11 -12.85 -4.35
C ASN A 251 10.14 -13.53 -2.95
N ASN A 252 10.28 -12.76 -1.87
CA ASN A 252 10.34 -13.25 -0.49
C ASN A 252 9.09 -12.89 0.34
N GLY A 253 8.03 -12.38 -0.30
CA GLY A 253 6.80 -11.98 0.39
C GLY A 253 6.82 -10.55 0.93
N PHE A 254 7.82 -9.74 0.55
CA PHE A 254 7.90 -8.33 0.90
C PHE A 254 7.98 -7.44 -0.35
N SER A 255 7.61 -6.18 -0.18
CA SER A 255 7.98 -5.12 -1.12
C SER A 255 8.56 -3.93 -0.37
N THR A 256 9.29 -3.09 -1.09
CA THR A 256 9.92 -1.89 -0.57
C THR A 256 9.52 -0.66 -1.37
N ASP A 257 9.22 0.42 -0.65
CA ASP A 257 8.96 1.74 -1.23
C ASP A 257 10.12 2.68 -0.97
N TYR A 258 10.48 3.44 -2.00
CA TYR A 258 11.60 4.38 -2.02
C TYR A 258 11.04 5.75 -2.41
N TYR A 259 10.96 6.69 -1.47
CA TYR A 259 10.36 8.01 -1.69
C TYR A 259 11.32 9.17 -1.40
N HIS A 260 10.88 10.36 -1.82
CA HIS A 260 11.63 11.61 -1.89
C HIS A 260 12.81 11.62 -2.87
N MET A 261 12.85 10.71 -3.83
CA MET A 261 13.99 10.62 -4.74
C MET A 261 14.01 11.73 -5.80
N TRP A 262 15.20 12.27 -6.04
CA TRP A 262 15.55 12.98 -7.28
C TRP A 262 16.17 12.03 -8.29
N ASN A 263 16.24 12.47 -9.56
CA ASN A 263 16.91 11.74 -10.64
C ASN A 263 16.47 10.27 -10.75
N GLN A 264 15.20 10.00 -10.42
CA GLN A 264 14.61 8.67 -10.43
C GLN A 264 14.82 8.03 -11.80
N LYS A 265 15.25 6.78 -11.79
CA LYS A 265 15.37 5.98 -13.00
C LYS A 265 14.01 5.43 -13.37
N ASN A 266 13.69 5.50 -14.66
CA ASN A 266 12.46 4.91 -15.19
C ASN A 266 12.64 3.39 -15.34
N LEU A 267 12.53 2.66 -14.23
CA LEU A 267 12.70 1.21 -14.16
C LEU A 267 11.34 0.56 -13.90
N ASN A 268 10.80 -0.12 -14.92
CA ASN A 268 9.62 -0.97 -14.84
C ASN A 268 10.03 -2.39 -15.25
N GLY A 269 9.81 -3.38 -14.38
CA GLY A 269 10.20 -4.77 -14.64
C GLY A 269 11.29 -5.32 -13.69
N GLY A 270 11.87 -6.47 -14.05
CA GLY A 270 12.84 -7.18 -13.21
C GLY A 270 14.13 -6.40 -12.98
N ILE A 271 14.55 -6.27 -11.73
CA ILE A 271 15.81 -5.65 -11.31
C ILE A 271 16.56 -6.51 -10.29
N GLY A 272 17.89 -6.40 -10.30
CA GLY A 272 18.75 -6.99 -9.28
C GLY A 272 18.79 -6.18 -7.97
N GLN A 273 19.40 -6.75 -6.95
CA GLN A 273 19.84 -6.01 -5.75
C GLN A 273 20.94 -5.01 -6.13
N ASP A 274 21.03 -3.89 -5.41
CA ASP A 274 22.04 -2.84 -5.59
C ASP A 274 21.92 -2.01 -6.89
N VAL A 275 20.85 -2.21 -7.66
CA VAL A 275 20.53 -1.41 -8.85
C VAL A 275 20.20 0.02 -8.42
N VAL A 276 20.76 1.01 -9.12
CA VAL A 276 20.51 2.44 -8.84
C VAL A 276 19.09 2.82 -9.24
N LEU A 277 18.32 3.31 -8.27
CA LEU A 277 16.93 3.75 -8.46
C LEU A 277 16.83 5.26 -8.63
N GLY A 278 17.81 6.01 -8.12
CA GLY A 278 17.81 7.47 -8.14
C GLY A 278 18.81 8.03 -7.13
N THR A 279 18.55 9.26 -6.68
CA THR A 279 19.33 9.93 -5.64
C THR A 279 18.42 10.44 -4.53
N GLN A 280 18.93 10.51 -3.31
CA GLN A 280 18.22 11.08 -2.16
C GLN A 280 17.77 12.52 -2.46
N GLY A 281 16.67 12.93 -1.84
CA GLY A 281 16.06 14.19 -2.24
C GLY A 281 14.95 14.68 -1.35
N THR A 282 14.18 15.60 -1.94
CA THR A 282 13.03 16.27 -1.33
C THR A 282 11.86 16.27 -2.29
N ASN A 283 11.82 15.31 -3.22
CA ASN A 283 10.75 15.25 -4.22
C ASN A 283 9.43 14.91 -3.52
N VAL A 284 8.47 15.82 -3.62
CA VAL A 284 7.12 15.71 -3.06
C VAL A 284 6.07 15.89 -4.15
N THR A 285 6.39 15.58 -5.41
CA THR A 285 5.43 15.68 -6.53
C THR A 285 4.18 14.84 -6.30
N CYS A 286 4.28 13.75 -5.53
CA CYS A 286 3.14 12.91 -5.17
C CYS A 286 2.52 13.29 -3.82
N GLY A 287 2.97 14.39 -3.23
CA GLY A 287 2.50 14.89 -1.96
C GLY A 287 3.46 14.71 -0.79
N GLY A 288 3.00 15.20 0.36
CA GLY A 288 3.72 15.14 1.62
C GLY A 288 4.79 16.20 1.79
N ILE A 289 5.71 15.93 2.71
CA ILE A 289 6.72 16.89 3.14
C ILE A 289 8.07 16.21 3.33
N ALA A 290 9.12 16.88 2.84
CA ALA A 290 10.50 16.51 3.08
C ALA A 290 11.27 17.76 3.53
N ARG A 291 11.79 17.75 4.77
CA ARG A 291 12.48 18.91 5.36
C ARG A 291 13.95 19.03 4.95
N GLY A 292 14.49 18.02 4.29
CA GLY A 292 15.87 17.96 3.83
C GLY A 292 16.08 16.72 2.96
N ALA A 293 17.20 16.67 2.23
CA ALA A 293 17.48 15.56 1.32
C ALA A 293 17.67 14.24 2.10
N HIS A 294 16.77 13.29 1.88
CA HIS A 294 16.86 11.93 2.42
C HIS A 294 16.12 10.95 1.50
N LEU A 295 16.22 9.67 1.83
CA LEU A 295 15.36 8.62 1.32
C LEU A 295 14.38 8.24 2.43
N HIS A 296 13.08 8.32 2.13
CA HIS A 296 12.05 7.71 2.95
C HIS A 296 11.81 6.28 2.46
N PHE A 297 12.12 5.29 3.30
CA PHE A 297 12.19 3.88 2.91
C PHE A 297 11.24 3.04 3.76
N ALA A 298 10.32 2.34 3.10
CA ALA A 298 9.27 1.57 3.78
C ALA A 298 9.20 0.12 3.34
N ILE A 299 8.69 -0.74 4.21
CA ILE A 299 8.44 -2.16 3.94
C ILE A 299 6.94 -2.49 3.97
N ARG A 300 6.54 -3.37 3.05
CA ARG A 300 5.18 -3.91 2.96
C ARG A 300 5.22 -5.43 2.89
N SER A 301 4.17 -6.09 3.35
CA SER A 301 4.02 -7.54 3.22
C SER A 301 2.54 -7.95 3.19
N TYR A 302 2.31 -9.18 2.72
CA TYR A 302 1.02 -9.88 2.67
C TYR A 302 0.90 -10.98 3.74
N SER A 303 1.71 -10.89 4.79
CA SER A 303 1.82 -11.96 5.77
C SER A 303 0.66 -12.10 6.75
N ASP A 304 -0.31 -11.18 6.71
CA ASP A 304 -1.58 -11.38 7.37
C ASP A 304 -2.61 -11.79 6.31
N PRO A 305 -3.10 -13.05 6.32
CA PRO A 305 -4.12 -13.51 5.38
C PRO A 305 -5.45 -12.74 5.49
N ASN A 306 -5.61 -11.89 6.51
CA ASN A 306 -6.76 -10.99 6.69
C ASN A 306 -6.45 -9.52 6.31
N ALA A 307 -5.23 -9.22 5.86
CA ALA A 307 -4.84 -7.87 5.47
C ALA A 307 -4.09 -7.86 4.14
N ALA A 308 -4.87 -7.54 3.10
CA ALA A 308 -4.43 -7.09 1.78
C ALA A 308 -3.17 -6.20 1.82
N GLY A 309 -2.02 -6.68 1.33
CA GLY A 309 -0.74 -5.97 1.15
C GLY A 309 -0.59 -4.64 1.86
N LYS A 310 -0.16 -4.65 3.13
CA LYS A 310 -0.04 -3.44 3.95
C LYS A 310 1.42 -3.15 4.28
N TYR A 311 1.67 -1.88 4.57
CA TYR A 311 2.84 -1.48 5.35
C TYR A 311 2.92 -2.34 6.61
N VAL A 312 4.12 -2.82 6.95
CA VAL A 312 4.36 -3.65 8.13
C VAL A 312 5.39 -3.01 9.03
N ASP A 313 5.27 -3.24 10.34
CA ASP A 313 6.18 -2.66 11.34
C ASP A 313 7.63 -3.13 11.11
N TRP A 314 8.60 -2.22 11.22
CA TRP A 314 10.03 -2.53 11.24
C TRP A 314 10.44 -3.33 12.48
N ASN A 315 9.72 -3.16 13.60
CA ASN A 315 10.03 -3.80 14.86
C ASN A 315 10.10 -5.32 14.71
N GLY A 316 11.29 -5.86 14.99
CA GLY A 316 11.54 -7.30 14.92
C GLY A 316 11.94 -7.80 13.53
N TYR A 317 12.15 -6.93 12.54
CA TYR A 317 12.81 -7.29 11.28
C TYR A 317 14.26 -6.85 11.24
N ARG A 318 15.03 -7.53 10.40
CA ARG A 318 16.45 -7.28 10.17
C ARG A 318 16.75 -7.00 8.70
N ILE A 319 17.67 -6.06 8.48
CA ILE A 319 18.26 -5.74 7.19
C ILE A 319 19.78 -5.85 7.32
N ASN A 320 20.40 -6.69 6.48
CA ASN A 320 21.75 -7.20 6.73
C ASN A 320 21.90 -7.73 8.19
N ASN A 321 22.88 -7.20 8.92
CA ASN A 321 23.16 -7.57 10.31
C ASN A 321 22.40 -6.72 11.32
N HIS A 322 21.52 -5.80 10.89
CA HIS A 322 20.92 -4.80 11.76
C HIS A 322 19.46 -5.13 12.05
N GLU A 323 19.14 -5.35 13.32
CA GLU A 323 17.78 -5.32 13.83
C GLU A 323 17.35 -3.88 14.07
N ILE A 324 16.17 -3.52 13.57
CA ILE A 324 15.62 -2.17 13.68
C ILE A 324 14.48 -2.19 14.70
N THR A 325 14.53 -1.30 15.69
CA THR A 325 13.47 -1.16 16.70
C THR A 325 13.22 0.30 17.03
N GLY A 326 11.96 0.66 17.29
CA GLY A 326 11.58 2.01 17.66
C GLY A 326 10.16 2.40 17.25
N GLY A 327 9.92 3.70 17.21
CA GLY A 327 8.69 4.30 16.75
C GLY A 327 8.72 5.83 16.83
N ASN A 328 7.86 6.48 16.05
CA ASN A 328 7.70 7.93 15.96
C ASN A 328 9.04 8.67 15.79
N TYR A 329 9.78 8.30 14.74
CA TYR A 329 11.09 8.85 14.37
C TYR A 329 12.21 8.60 15.38
N SER A 330 11.96 7.85 16.45
CA SER A 330 12.93 7.48 17.47
C SER A 330 13.21 5.98 17.42
N GLY A 331 14.42 5.56 17.75
CA GLY A 331 14.73 4.13 17.74
C GLY A 331 16.21 3.82 17.83
N LYS A 332 16.53 2.58 17.47
CA LYS A 332 17.91 2.08 17.39
C LYS A 332 18.05 1.02 16.31
N THR A 333 19.29 0.89 15.84
CA THR A 333 19.78 -0.27 15.11
C THR A 333 20.69 -1.09 16.02
N VAL A 334 20.53 -2.41 16.02
CA VAL A 334 21.40 -3.34 16.75
C VAL A 334 22.08 -4.26 15.75
N ASP A 335 23.41 -4.18 15.67
CA ASP A 335 24.21 -5.11 14.89
C ASP A 335 24.29 -6.44 15.64
N VAL A 336 23.58 -7.45 15.14
CA VAL A 336 23.46 -8.75 15.82
C VAL A 336 24.76 -9.56 15.81
N THR A 337 25.77 -9.16 15.03
CA THR A 337 27.04 -9.89 14.93
C THR A 337 28.03 -9.50 16.02
N ASN A 338 27.97 -8.27 16.52
CA ASN A 338 28.89 -7.72 17.51
C ASN A 338 28.20 -7.01 18.69
N GLY A 339 26.88 -6.86 18.66
CA GLY A 339 26.08 -6.22 19.71
C GLY A 339 26.11 -4.70 19.71
N ASN A 340 26.71 -4.05 18.70
CA ASN A 340 26.77 -2.59 18.63
C ASN A 340 25.37 -1.99 18.46
N VAL A 341 25.08 -0.96 19.25
CA VAL A 341 23.80 -0.26 19.25
C VAL A 341 23.99 1.18 18.79
N ASN A 342 23.22 1.61 17.79
CA ASN A 342 23.20 3.00 17.34
C ASN A 342 21.78 3.57 17.50
N TYR A 343 21.63 4.64 18.28
CA TYR A 343 20.35 5.32 18.52
C TYR A 343 20.11 6.43 17.50
N THR A 344 18.88 6.54 17.00
CA THR A 344 18.55 7.50 15.93
C THR A 344 18.44 8.93 16.46
N PRO A 345 19.00 9.96 15.78
CA PRO A 345 19.79 9.89 14.55
C PRO A 345 21.16 9.21 14.75
N ALA A 346 21.47 8.25 13.89
CA ALA A 346 22.61 7.35 14.04
C ALA A 346 23.47 7.31 12.78
N ARG A 347 24.78 7.16 12.95
CA ARG A 347 25.70 6.80 11.86
C ARG A 347 25.87 5.28 11.86
N THR A 348 25.45 4.62 10.78
CA THR A 348 25.41 3.15 10.68
C THR A 348 26.22 2.68 9.46
N TYR A 349 26.91 1.55 9.60
CA TYR A 349 27.67 0.95 8.51
C TYR A 349 26.82 -0.05 7.72
N ASN A 350 26.79 0.11 6.40
CA ASN A 350 26.14 -0.83 5.49
C ASN A 350 27.12 -1.93 5.08
N TYR A 351 27.01 -3.10 5.72
CA TYR A 351 27.90 -4.25 5.52
C TYR A 351 27.84 -4.86 4.12
#